data_AF-A0AAV8FGE1-F1
#
_entry.id   AF-A0AAV8FGE1-F1
#
_cell.length_a   1.000
_cell.length_b   1.000
_cell.length_c   1.000
_cell.angle_alpha   90.00
_cell.angle_beta   90.00
_cell.angle_gamma   90.00
#
_symmetry.space_group_name_H-M   'P 1'
#
loop_
_entity.id
_entity.type
_entity.pdbx_description
1 polymer ?
#
loop_
_entity_poly.entity_id
_entity_poly.type
_entity_poly.pdbx_seq_one_letter_code
_entity_poly.pdbx_strand_id
1 'polypeptide(L)'
;MASKIPLLTPHKMGPFELLHRIVYAPMTRQRAFNNVPQPQTILYYSQRTTPGGLLISEAAGVSDTAQGYPDTPGIWTREQVEAWKPIVDAVQEKGGIFFCQIWHAGRVSSYTFQPNGQPPISSTDKPVAPKQHAGGERNEYSPPRRLETDEIPKL
;
A
#
# COMPACT_ATOMS: atom_id res chain seq x y z
N MET A 1 -4.54 -12.02 36.60
CA MET A 1 -5.36 -12.02 35.37
C MET A 1 -5.02 -10.75 34.60
N ALA A 2 -4.82 -10.81 33.28
CA ALA A 2 -4.66 -9.58 32.49
C ALA A 2 -5.94 -8.74 32.59
N SER A 3 -5.83 -7.42 32.76
CA SER A 3 -7.02 -6.56 32.81
C SER A 3 -7.72 -6.61 31.46
N LYS A 4 -9.06 -6.62 31.45
CA LYS A 4 -9.82 -6.48 30.20
C LYS A 4 -9.55 -5.08 29.63
N ILE A 5 -9.21 -5.01 28.35
CA ILE A 5 -8.97 -3.75 27.64
C ILE A 5 -10.03 -3.61 26.55
N PRO A 6 -11.13 -2.86 26.80
CA PRO A 6 -12.17 -2.65 25.80
C PRO A 6 -11.64 -1.97 24.53
N LEU A 7 -12.23 -2.32 23.38
CA LEU A 7 -11.80 -1.85 22.05
C LEU A 7 -11.84 -0.31 21.90
N LEU A 8 -12.79 0.35 22.58
CA LEU A 8 -12.97 1.80 22.55
C LEU A 8 -12.13 2.56 23.59
N THR A 9 -11.21 1.88 24.28
CA THR A 9 -10.29 2.57 25.18
C THR A 9 -9.19 3.28 24.40
N PRO A 10 -8.84 4.53 24.77
CA PRO A 10 -7.69 5.22 24.19
C PRO A 10 -6.38 4.44 24.33
N HIS A 11 -5.43 4.75 23.44
CA HIS A 11 -4.11 4.14 23.44
C HIS A 11 -3.05 5.11 22.91
N LYS A 12 -1.94 5.23 23.64
CA LYS A 12 -0.78 5.98 23.18
C LYS A 12 0.14 5.08 22.36
N MET A 13 0.26 5.36 21.07
CA MET A 13 1.13 4.67 20.13
C MET A 13 2.33 5.56 19.81
N GLY A 14 3.40 5.45 20.60
CA GLY A 14 4.57 6.33 20.46
C GLY A 14 4.17 7.81 20.66
N PRO A 15 4.35 8.69 19.65
CA PRO A 15 3.93 10.08 19.72
C PRO A 15 2.43 10.30 19.41
N PHE A 16 1.69 9.26 18.98
CA PHE A 16 0.31 9.39 18.54
C PHE A 16 -0.67 9.01 19.66
N GLU A 17 -1.66 9.87 19.92
CA GLU A 17 -2.74 9.60 20.86
C GLU A 17 -3.96 9.07 20.09
N LEU A 18 -4.29 7.79 20.26
CA LEU A 18 -5.47 7.16 19.67
C LEU A 18 -6.64 7.23 20.65
N LEU A 19 -7.83 7.60 20.16
CA LEU A 19 -9.05 7.64 21.00
C LEU A 19 -9.78 6.30 21.07
N HIS A 20 -9.39 5.34 20.21
CA HIS A 20 -9.86 3.96 20.23
C HIS A 20 -8.85 3.03 19.56
N ARG A 21 -9.06 1.72 19.66
CA ARG A 21 -8.18 0.68 19.09
C ARG A 21 -8.70 0.08 17.78
N ILE A 22 -9.71 0.69 17.19
CA ILE A 22 -10.18 0.36 15.83
C ILE A 22 -9.22 0.99 14.83
N VAL A 23 -8.70 0.18 13.91
CA VAL A 23 -7.76 0.61 12.87
C VAL A 23 -8.37 0.32 11.51
N TYR A 24 -8.24 1.26 10.58
CA TYR A 24 -8.54 1.00 9.18
C TYR A 24 -7.35 0.29 8.52
N ALA A 25 -7.52 -1.00 8.27
CA ALA A 25 -6.48 -1.85 7.69
C ALA A 25 -6.12 -1.43 6.25
N PRO A 26 -4.87 -1.65 5.80
CA PRO A 26 -4.48 -1.41 4.42
C PRO A 26 -5.25 -2.34 3.48
N MET A 27 -5.91 -1.78 2.47
CA MET A 27 -6.69 -2.54 1.50
C MET A 27 -6.50 -1.97 0.11
N THR A 28 -5.77 -2.67 -0.76
CA THR A 28 -5.61 -2.32 -2.18
C THR A 28 -6.95 -2.18 -2.87
N ARG A 29 -7.21 -1.02 -3.48
CA ARG A 29 -8.51 -0.74 -4.13
C ARG A 29 -8.44 -0.65 -5.64
N GLN A 30 -7.26 -0.41 -6.21
CA GLN A 30 -7.04 -0.29 -7.66
C GLN A 30 -7.87 0.84 -8.29
N ARG A 31 -7.75 2.07 -7.75
CA ARG A 31 -8.39 3.29 -8.31
C ARG A 31 -7.42 4.44 -8.49
N ALA A 32 -6.12 4.18 -8.53
CA ALA A 32 -5.08 5.17 -8.75
C ALA A 32 -4.54 5.01 -10.18
N PHE A 33 -5.28 5.55 -11.16
CA PHE A 33 -4.89 5.49 -12.57
C PHE A 33 -3.50 6.08 -12.79
N ASN A 34 -2.70 5.43 -13.62
CA ASN A 34 -1.28 5.77 -13.84
C ASN A 34 -0.48 5.89 -12.54
N ASN A 35 -0.86 5.11 -11.52
CA ASN A 35 -0.26 5.11 -10.18
C ASN A 35 -0.42 6.43 -9.42
N VAL A 36 -1.31 7.33 -9.85
CA VAL A 36 -1.57 8.61 -9.18
C VAL A 36 -2.89 8.51 -8.39
N PRO A 37 -2.88 8.79 -7.07
CA PRO A 37 -4.12 8.88 -6.30
C PRO A 37 -5.12 9.85 -6.94
N GLN A 38 -6.39 9.42 -7.03
CA GLN A 38 -7.44 10.21 -7.70
C GLN A 38 -8.23 11.07 -6.70
N PRO A 39 -8.90 12.16 -7.12
CA PRO A 39 -9.67 13.02 -6.22
C PRO A 39 -10.71 12.29 -5.35
N GLN A 40 -11.35 11.24 -5.87
CA GLN A 40 -12.30 10.41 -5.10
C GLN A 40 -11.68 9.72 -3.86
N THR A 41 -10.36 9.56 -3.84
CA THR A 41 -9.61 8.95 -2.74
C THR A 41 -9.67 9.82 -1.48
N ILE A 42 -9.80 11.14 -1.65
CA ILE A 42 -10.01 12.10 -0.55
C ILE A 42 -11.31 11.75 0.19
N LEU A 43 -12.42 11.66 -0.55
CA LEU A 43 -13.72 11.27 0.01
C LEU A 43 -13.65 9.89 0.66
N TYR A 44 -12.98 8.94 0.02
CA TYR A 44 -12.87 7.56 0.49
C TYR A 44 -12.25 7.45 1.90
N TYR A 45 -11.09 8.06 2.14
CA TYR A 45 -10.45 8.03 3.46
C TYR A 45 -11.13 8.97 4.46
N SER A 46 -11.61 10.13 4.00
CA SER A 46 -12.36 11.06 4.85
C SER A 46 -13.63 10.42 5.44
N GLN A 47 -14.35 9.60 4.67
CA GLN A 47 -15.53 8.86 5.15
C GLN A 47 -15.22 7.84 6.26
N ARG A 48 -13.97 7.36 6.34
CA ARG A 48 -13.53 6.35 7.32
C ARG A 48 -12.80 6.96 8.51
N THR A 49 -12.61 8.27 8.50
CA THR A 49 -11.85 8.96 9.53
C THR A 49 -12.75 9.30 10.72
N THR A 50 -12.29 8.92 11.90
CA THR A 50 -12.82 9.31 13.21
C THR A 50 -11.73 10.04 14.00
N PRO A 51 -12.08 10.95 14.93
CA PRO A 51 -11.11 11.60 15.79
C PRO A 51 -10.25 10.58 16.54
N GLY A 52 -8.93 10.72 16.48
CA GLY A 52 -7.95 9.80 17.08
C GLY A 52 -7.97 8.38 16.51
N GLY A 53 -8.57 8.17 15.33
CA GLY A 53 -8.53 6.89 14.63
C GLY A 53 -7.29 6.75 13.76
N LEU A 54 -6.67 5.56 13.75
CA LEU A 54 -5.57 5.23 12.84
C LEU A 54 -6.11 4.65 11.52
N LEU A 55 -5.67 5.24 10.42
CA LEU A 55 -5.87 4.74 9.08
C LEU A 55 -4.53 4.39 8.45
N ILE A 56 -4.47 3.22 7.82
CA ILE A 56 -3.33 2.79 7.00
C ILE A 56 -3.81 2.80 5.56
N SER A 57 -3.08 3.49 4.69
CA SER A 57 -3.40 3.58 3.27
C SER A 57 -3.41 2.20 2.61
N GLU A 58 -4.03 2.12 1.44
CA GLU A 58 -3.72 1.06 0.49
C GLU A 58 -2.23 1.03 0.16
N ALA A 59 -1.76 -0.12 -0.31
CA ALA A 59 -0.36 -0.34 -0.65
C ALA A 59 0.12 0.66 -1.72
N ALA A 60 1.11 1.48 -1.36
CA ALA A 60 1.70 2.48 -2.24
C ALA A 60 3.09 2.01 -2.69
N GLY A 61 3.26 1.84 -3.99
CA GLY A 61 4.54 1.42 -4.57
C GLY A 61 5.64 2.46 -4.33
N VAL A 62 6.84 2.00 -4.02
CA VAL A 62 8.03 2.86 -3.78
C VAL A 62 8.85 3.17 -5.03
N SER A 63 8.55 2.51 -6.13
CA SER A 63 9.23 2.63 -7.42
C SER A 63 8.31 2.16 -8.54
N ASP A 64 8.74 2.37 -9.77
CA ASP A 64 8.12 1.79 -10.97
C ASP A 64 8.26 0.25 -11.01
N THR A 65 9.32 -0.31 -10.43
CA THR A 65 9.53 -1.77 -10.30
C THR A 65 8.69 -2.43 -9.19
N ALA A 66 8.13 -1.63 -8.27
CA ALA A 66 7.39 -2.12 -7.10
C ALA A 66 5.99 -2.68 -7.44
N GLN A 67 5.48 -2.44 -8.65
CA GLN A 67 4.10 -2.73 -9.04
C GLN A 67 3.84 -4.21 -9.29
N GLY A 68 2.63 -4.66 -9.01
CA GLY A 68 2.17 -6.03 -9.27
C GLY A 68 0.67 -6.17 -9.50
N TYR A 69 -0.04 -5.04 -9.49
CA TYR A 69 -1.48 -4.94 -9.69
C TYR A 69 -1.78 -3.67 -10.49
N PRO A 70 -2.83 -3.64 -11.32
CA PRO A 70 -3.23 -2.42 -12.01
C PRO A 70 -3.75 -1.37 -11.02
N ASP A 71 -3.59 -0.10 -11.40
CA ASP A 71 -4.14 1.08 -10.75
C ASP A 71 -3.85 1.19 -9.24
N THR A 72 -2.71 0.66 -8.80
CA THR A 72 -2.19 0.85 -7.44
C THR A 72 -1.40 2.14 -7.33
N PRO A 73 -1.59 2.95 -6.26
CA PRO A 73 -0.91 4.24 -6.15
C PRO A 73 0.60 4.07 -5.94
N GLY A 74 1.34 5.10 -6.31
CA GLY A 74 2.76 5.27 -6.03
C GLY A 74 3.07 6.34 -5.00
N ILE A 75 4.33 6.39 -4.57
CA ILE A 75 4.90 7.47 -3.75
C ILE A 75 6.35 7.81 -4.13
N TRP A 76 6.76 7.57 -5.38
CA TRP A 76 8.14 7.80 -5.85
C TRP A 76 8.30 9.04 -6.73
N THR A 77 7.21 9.59 -7.26
CA THR A 77 7.25 10.81 -8.06
C THR A 77 6.72 12.01 -7.28
N ARG A 78 7.14 13.22 -7.67
CA ARG A 78 6.60 14.46 -7.13
C ARG A 78 5.08 14.55 -7.34
N GLU A 79 4.60 14.20 -8.53
CA GLU A 79 3.17 14.21 -8.86
C GLU A 79 2.36 13.33 -7.92
N GLN A 80 2.84 12.10 -7.65
CA GLN A 80 2.19 11.20 -6.70
C GLN A 80 2.15 11.79 -5.29
N VAL A 81 3.24 12.38 -4.82
CA VAL A 81 3.30 13.05 -3.51
C VAL A 81 2.30 14.19 -3.44
N GLU A 82 2.22 15.05 -4.45
CA GLU A 82 1.25 16.15 -4.48
C GLU A 82 -0.20 15.65 -4.50
N ALA A 83 -0.48 14.53 -5.17
CA ALA A 83 -1.79 13.89 -5.17
C ALA A 83 -2.17 13.24 -3.82
N TRP A 84 -1.18 12.81 -3.01
CA TRP A 84 -1.42 12.28 -1.67
C TRP A 84 -1.72 13.36 -0.63
N LYS A 85 -1.14 14.55 -0.74
CA LYS A 85 -1.33 15.64 0.23
C LYS A 85 -2.80 15.93 0.57
N PRO A 86 -3.71 16.20 -0.39
CA PRO A 86 -5.10 16.51 -0.05
C PRO A 86 -5.84 15.33 0.61
N ILE A 87 -5.39 14.09 0.41
CA ILE A 87 -5.94 12.92 1.10
C ILE A 87 -5.52 12.95 2.57
N VAL A 88 -4.24 13.22 2.84
CA VAL A 88 -3.70 13.35 4.20
C VAL A 88 -4.37 14.51 4.92
N ASP A 89 -4.49 15.67 4.26
CA ASP A 89 -5.13 16.87 4.81
C ASP A 89 -6.57 16.56 5.25
N ALA A 90 -7.37 15.92 4.40
CA ALA A 90 -8.76 15.57 4.72
C ALA A 90 -8.91 14.55 5.88
N VAL A 91 -7.89 13.72 6.14
CA VAL A 91 -7.85 12.84 7.31
C VAL A 91 -7.47 13.65 8.55
N GLN A 92 -6.47 14.51 8.45
CA GLN A 92 -5.99 15.35 9.56
C GLN A 92 -7.03 16.38 10.00
N GLU A 93 -7.77 16.99 9.08
CA GLU A 93 -8.89 17.91 9.36
C GLU A 93 -9.98 17.26 10.21
N LYS A 94 -10.14 15.93 10.12
CA LYS A 94 -11.08 15.14 10.94
C LYS A 94 -10.46 14.58 12.22
N GLY A 95 -9.23 14.96 12.53
CA GLY A 95 -8.48 14.49 13.70
C GLY A 95 -7.99 13.04 13.59
N GLY A 96 -7.93 12.49 12.38
CA GLY A 96 -7.39 11.15 12.14
C GLY A 96 -5.86 11.12 12.03
N ILE A 97 -5.29 9.94 12.21
CA ILE A 97 -3.87 9.66 11.98
C ILE A 97 -3.76 8.79 10.73
N PHE A 98 -2.88 9.18 9.81
CA PHE A 98 -2.75 8.52 8.51
C PHE A 98 -1.34 8.01 8.27
N PHE A 99 -1.20 6.71 8.04
CA PHE A 99 0.07 6.07 7.70
C PHE A 99 0.03 5.58 6.24
N CYS A 100 1.12 5.79 5.51
CA CYS A 100 1.29 5.22 4.18
C CYS A 100 1.89 3.81 4.27
N GLN A 101 1.25 2.81 3.67
CA GLN A 101 1.81 1.47 3.53
C GLN A 101 2.80 1.44 2.37
N ILE A 102 4.08 1.54 2.70
CA ILE A 102 5.21 1.41 1.76
C ILE A 102 5.25 -0.03 1.23
N TRP A 103 5.23 -0.19 -0.10
CA TRP A 103 5.03 -1.50 -0.72
C TRP A 103 5.98 -1.76 -1.90
N HIS A 104 6.43 -3.02 -2.00
CA HIS A 104 7.12 -3.57 -3.16
C HIS A 104 6.63 -5.01 -3.40
N ALA A 105 6.05 -5.29 -4.58
CA ALA A 105 5.46 -6.59 -4.90
C ALA A 105 6.49 -7.72 -5.04
N GLY A 106 7.70 -7.37 -5.48
CA GLY A 106 8.75 -8.33 -5.80
C GLY A 106 8.27 -9.31 -6.88
N ARG A 107 8.44 -10.62 -6.65
CA ARG A 107 8.00 -11.66 -7.60
C ARG A 107 6.49 -11.83 -7.75
N VAL A 108 5.67 -11.14 -6.96
CA VAL A 108 4.20 -11.12 -7.13
C VAL A 108 3.84 -10.05 -8.16
N SER A 109 4.42 -10.17 -9.36
CA SER A 109 4.31 -9.21 -10.46
C SER A 109 4.44 -9.95 -11.81
N SER A 110 4.36 -9.22 -12.91
CA SER A 110 4.50 -9.74 -14.28
C SER A 110 5.25 -8.73 -15.15
N TYR A 111 5.75 -9.17 -16.29
CA TYR A 111 6.47 -8.29 -17.24
C TYR A 111 5.65 -7.07 -17.65
N THR A 112 4.32 -7.16 -17.68
CA THR A 112 3.43 -6.06 -18.04
C THR A 112 3.45 -4.90 -17.04
N PHE A 113 3.78 -5.16 -15.77
CA PHE A 113 3.90 -4.13 -14.74
C PHE A 113 5.31 -3.57 -14.62
N GLN A 114 6.30 -4.19 -15.26
CA GLN A 114 7.70 -3.83 -15.11
C GLN A 114 8.13 -2.84 -16.19
N PRO A 115 8.99 -1.86 -15.85
CA PRO A 115 9.52 -0.93 -16.83
C PRO A 115 10.24 -1.69 -17.94
N ASN A 116 9.93 -1.34 -19.20
CA ASN A 116 10.50 -1.97 -20.39
C ASN A 116 10.28 -3.51 -20.48
N GLY A 117 9.25 -4.05 -19.83
CA GLY A 117 8.95 -5.48 -19.89
C GLY A 117 9.98 -6.37 -19.19
N GLN A 118 10.80 -5.80 -18.29
CA GLN A 118 11.86 -6.53 -17.60
C GLN A 118 11.29 -7.56 -16.60
N PRO A 119 12.09 -8.57 -16.19
CA PRO A 119 11.66 -9.50 -15.14
C PRO A 119 11.45 -8.80 -13.79
N PRO A 120 10.39 -9.14 -13.04
CA PRO A 120 10.25 -8.70 -11.66
C PRO A 120 11.44 -9.13 -10.81
N ILE A 121 11.79 -8.35 -9.79
CA ILE A 121 12.92 -8.69 -8.91
C ILE A 121 12.47 -9.53 -7.70
N SER A 122 13.37 -10.36 -7.17
CA SER A 122 13.12 -11.11 -5.94
C SER A 122 14.42 -11.57 -5.28
N SER A 123 14.30 -12.21 -4.12
CA SER A 123 15.41 -12.87 -3.43
C SER A 123 15.82 -14.21 -4.07
N THR A 124 15.03 -14.70 -5.04
CA THR A 124 15.22 -15.96 -5.76
C THR A 124 14.69 -15.84 -7.18
N ASP A 125 15.20 -16.66 -8.09
CA ASP A 125 14.70 -16.88 -9.45
C ASP A 125 13.45 -17.80 -9.52
N LYS A 126 13.01 -18.36 -8.38
CA LYS A 126 11.86 -19.27 -8.34
C LYS A 126 10.55 -18.49 -8.57
N PRO A 127 9.73 -18.88 -9.57
CA PRO A 127 8.44 -18.25 -9.84
C PRO A 127 7.44 -18.48 -8.70
N VAL A 128 6.44 -17.61 -8.62
CA VAL A 128 5.28 -17.84 -7.75
C VAL A 128 4.47 -18.97 -8.36
N ALA A 129 4.12 -19.98 -7.54
CA ALA A 129 3.25 -21.04 -8.00
C ALA A 129 1.92 -20.46 -8.51
N PRO A 130 1.41 -20.91 -9.67
CA PRO A 130 0.20 -20.37 -10.23
C PRO A 130 -0.95 -20.52 -9.24
N LYS A 131 -1.60 -19.41 -8.91
CA LYS A 131 -2.80 -19.39 -8.07
C LYS A 131 -4.02 -19.21 -8.97
N GLN A 132 -5.02 -20.04 -8.75
CA GLN A 132 -6.33 -19.89 -9.34
C GLN A 132 -7.16 -18.99 -8.42
N HIS A 133 -7.65 -17.88 -8.94
CA HIS A 133 -8.57 -17.03 -8.19
C HIS A 133 -9.98 -17.62 -8.22
N ALA A 134 -10.82 -17.21 -7.27
CA ALA A 134 -12.21 -17.67 -7.16
C ALA A 134 -13.04 -17.41 -8.44
N GLY A 135 -12.61 -16.50 -9.32
CA GLY A 135 -13.21 -16.20 -10.63
C GLY A 135 -12.65 -17.01 -11.80
N GLY A 136 -11.76 -17.99 -11.57
CA GLY A 136 -11.19 -18.84 -12.63
C GLY A 136 -9.99 -18.24 -13.37
N GLU A 137 -9.73 -16.94 -13.22
CA GLU A 137 -8.53 -16.29 -13.75
C GLU A 137 -7.27 -16.79 -13.03
N ARG A 138 -6.25 -17.12 -13.83
CA ARG A 138 -4.93 -17.50 -13.35
C ARG A 138 -4.06 -16.26 -13.40
N ASN A 139 -3.52 -15.84 -12.26
CA ASN A 139 -2.47 -14.84 -12.29
C ASN A 139 -1.21 -15.46 -12.91
N GLU A 140 -0.83 -14.97 -14.08
CA GLU A 140 0.47 -15.27 -14.68
C GLU A 140 1.53 -14.37 -14.05
N TYR A 141 2.05 -14.82 -12.91
CA TYR A 141 3.27 -14.24 -12.37
C TYR A 141 4.45 -14.65 -13.24
N SER A 142 5.16 -13.67 -13.78
CA SER A 142 6.32 -13.95 -14.62
C SER A 142 7.52 -14.41 -13.77
N PRO A 143 8.41 -15.28 -14.30
CA PRO A 143 9.62 -15.66 -13.61
C PRO A 143 10.42 -14.43 -13.14
N PRO A 144 10.82 -14.36 -11.85
CA PRO A 144 11.57 -13.22 -11.36
C PRO A 144 13.06 -13.38 -11.65
N ARG A 145 13.78 -12.25 -11.64
CA ARG A 145 15.23 -12.21 -11.53
C ARG A 145 15.63 -12.15 -10.06
N ARG A 146 16.58 -12.98 -9.66
CA ARG A 146 17.23 -12.88 -8.35
C ARG A 146 18.08 -11.60 -8.31
N LEU A 147 17.92 -10.81 -7.26
CA LEU A 147 18.78 -9.67 -7.00
C LEU A 147 20.18 -10.11 -6.61
N GLU A 148 21.16 -9.37 -7.12
CA GLU A 148 22.53 -9.39 -6.63
C GLU A 148 22.66 -8.59 -5.33
N THR A 149 23.70 -8.88 -4.55
CA THR A 149 23.85 -8.32 -3.20
C THR A 149 24.03 -6.80 -3.23
N ASP A 150 24.67 -6.27 -4.26
CA ASP A 150 24.93 -4.84 -4.45
C ASP A 150 23.70 -4.06 -4.98
N GLU A 151 22.65 -4.76 -5.40
CA GLU A 151 21.37 -4.16 -5.78
C GLU A 151 20.46 -3.91 -4.56
N ILE A 152 20.60 -4.68 -3.48
CA ILE A 152 19.72 -4.57 -2.29
C ILE A 152 19.73 -3.17 -1.67
N PRO A 153 20.88 -2.48 -1.50
CA PRO A 153 20.88 -1.12 -0.95
C PRO A 153 20.23 -0.06 -1.85
N LYS A 154 19.92 -0.41 -3.11
CA LYS A 154 19.30 0.50 -4.10
C LYS A 154 17.78 0.34 -4.16
N LEU A 155 17.21 -0.62 -3.42
CA LEU A 155 15.77 -0.84 -3.33
C LEU A 155 15.07 0.23 -2.50
#